data_AF-A0A932Z2B2-F1
#
_entry.id   AF-A0A932Z2B2-F1
#
_cell.length_a   1.000
_cell.length_b   1.000
_cell.length_c   1.000
_cell.angle_alpha   90.00
_cell.angle_beta   90.00
_cell.angle_gamma   90.00
#
_symmetry.space_group_name_H-M   'P 1'
#
loop_
_entity.id
_entity.type
_entity.pdbx_description
1 polymer ?
#
loop_
_entity_poly.entity_id
_entity_poly.type
_entity_poly.pdbx_seq_one_letter_code
_entity_poly.pdbx_strand_id
1 'polypeptide(L)'
;VLIPDKIHVVNYEARNSYSKERAERAMYRKSDETKKMVEEIISSFNEKRRERVAVLTWKDIENDNDYQNRKNILYREFGNNSEFHKRIIEATKESASQNVLKLENGDYEKLASYPLDELPVLIAGFQYNGRRYNLIPYPGISKIDHLTIDLQSGTSFPEISKELNIQEKVAIVEAYAK
;
A
#
# COMPACT_ATOMS: atom_id res chain seq x y z
N VAL A 1 0.26 -6.83 -11.89
CA VAL A 1 -0.58 -7.00 -10.69
C VAL A 1 0.35 -7.03 -9.51
N LEU A 2 0.16 -6.13 -8.56
CA LEU A 2 0.94 -6.09 -7.32
C LEU A 2 0.06 -6.65 -6.20
N ILE A 3 0.54 -7.69 -5.52
CA ILE A 3 -0.15 -8.34 -4.41
C ILE A 3 0.43 -7.76 -3.10
N PRO A 4 -0.38 -7.10 -2.25
CA PRO A 4 0.07 -6.43 -1.01
C PRO A 4 0.38 -7.42 0.12
N ASP A 5 1.22 -8.42 -0.12
CA ASP A 5 1.45 -9.55 0.78
C ASP A 5 2.04 -9.15 2.15
N LYS A 6 3.32 -8.77 2.20
CA LYS A 6 4.07 -8.55 3.45
C LYS A 6 3.44 -7.48 4.33
N ILE A 7 2.90 -6.44 3.71
CA ILE A 7 2.28 -5.32 4.43
C ILE A 7 0.98 -5.74 5.13
N HIS A 8 0.27 -6.78 4.65
CA HIS A 8 -0.94 -7.29 5.29
C HIS A 8 -0.70 -8.01 6.63
N VAL A 9 0.54 -8.40 6.99
CA VAL A 9 0.83 -9.10 8.27
C VAL A 9 0.24 -8.36 9.47
N VAL A 10 0.36 -7.03 9.47
CA VAL A 10 -0.11 -6.21 10.59
C VAL A 10 -1.62 -6.27 10.81
N ASN A 11 -2.39 -6.50 9.75
CA ASN A 11 -3.84 -6.69 9.87
C ASN A 11 -4.16 -8.00 10.60
N TYR A 12 -3.44 -9.09 10.34
CA TYR A 12 -3.64 -10.34 11.07
C TYR A 12 -3.24 -10.22 12.55
N GLU A 13 -2.16 -9.51 12.84
CA GLU A 13 -1.72 -9.31 14.22
C GLU A 13 -2.72 -8.46 15.01
N ALA A 14 -3.15 -7.32 14.47
CA ALA A 14 -4.02 -6.38 15.17
C ALA A 14 -5.50 -6.80 15.16
N ARG A 15 -6.02 -7.30 14.02
CA ARG A 15 -7.46 -7.60 13.88
C ARG A 15 -7.83 -9.01 14.34
N ASN A 16 -6.90 -9.97 14.25
CA ASN A 16 -7.18 -11.37 14.59
C ASN A 16 -6.43 -11.83 15.85
N SER A 17 -5.69 -10.93 16.50
CA SER A 17 -4.84 -11.23 17.67
C SER A 17 -3.88 -12.40 17.41
N TYR A 18 -3.39 -12.53 16.18
CA TYR A 18 -2.43 -13.57 15.83
C TYR A 18 -1.05 -13.23 16.41
N SER A 19 -0.31 -14.25 16.86
CA SER A 19 1.14 -14.10 17.07
C SER A 19 1.80 -13.75 15.74
N LYS A 20 2.99 -13.14 15.78
CA LYS A 20 3.76 -12.79 14.59
C LYS A 20 3.93 -13.96 13.63
N GLU A 21 4.35 -15.13 14.14
CA GLU A 21 4.56 -16.33 13.32
C GLU A 21 3.26 -16.86 12.71
N ARG A 22 2.13 -16.70 13.43
CA ARG A 22 0.81 -17.09 12.91
C ARG A 22 0.33 -16.10 11.86
N ALA A 23 0.54 -14.80 12.06
CA ALA A 23 0.21 -13.75 11.12
C ALA A 23 1.00 -13.88 9.82
N GLU A 24 2.31 -14.12 9.90
CA GLU A 24 3.17 -14.39 8.75
C GLU A 24 2.71 -15.62 7.96
N ARG A 25 2.43 -16.75 8.63
CA ARG A 25 1.91 -17.96 7.95
C ARG A 25 0.57 -17.73 7.28
N ALA A 26 -0.34 -17.01 7.94
CA ALA A 26 -1.65 -16.68 7.38
C ALA A 26 -1.51 -15.78 6.14
N MET A 27 -0.62 -14.79 6.20
CA MET A 27 -0.29 -13.91 5.10
C MET A 27 0.30 -14.68 3.91
N TYR A 28 1.31 -15.53 4.13
CA TYR A 28 1.93 -16.32 3.04
C TYR A 28 0.91 -17.20 2.34
N ARG A 29 0.07 -17.90 3.10
CA ARG A 29 -1.00 -18.71 2.53
C ARG A 29 -1.96 -17.87 1.69
N LYS A 30 -2.36 -16.69 2.19
CA LYS A 30 -3.28 -15.80 1.46
C LYS A 30 -2.63 -15.23 0.20
N SER A 31 -1.35 -14.88 0.27
CA SER A 31 -0.56 -14.42 -0.88
C SER A 31 -0.50 -15.50 -1.97
N ASP A 32 -0.21 -16.75 -1.60
CA ASP A 32 -0.17 -17.88 -2.54
C ASP A 32 -1.55 -18.17 -3.16
N GLU A 33 -2.62 -18.11 -2.37
CA GLU A 33 -4.00 -18.25 -2.87
C GLU A 33 -4.34 -17.15 -3.89
N THR A 34 -4.06 -15.89 -3.56
CA THR A 34 -4.30 -14.75 -4.46
C THR A 34 -3.44 -14.85 -5.72
N LYS A 35 -2.17 -15.24 -5.59
CA LYS A 35 -1.26 -15.42 -6.72
C LYS A 35 -1.78 -16.49 -7.68
N LYS A 36 -2.17 -17.66 -7.16
CA LYS A 36 -2.76 -18.74 -7.97
C LYS A 36 -4.01 -18.29 -8.71
N MET A 37 -4.93 -17.60 -8.02
CA MET A 37 -6.15 -17.05 -8.64
C MET A 37 -5.82 -16.10 -9.80
N VAL A 38 -4.85 -15.19 -9.61
CA VAL A 38 -4.41 -14.26 -10.65
C VAL A 38 -3.74 -15.00 -11.81
N GLU A 39 -2.88 -15.97 -11.53
CA GLU A 39 -2.22 -16.79 -12.55
C GLU A 39 -3.21 -17.63 -13.36
N GLU A 40 -4.24 -18.19 -12.73
CA GLU A 40 -5.34 -18.89 -13.41
C GLU A 40 -6.08 -17.96 -14.38
N ILE A 41 -6.41 -16.74 -13.95
CA ILE A 41 -7.02 -15.74 -14.83
C ILE A 41 -6.10 -15.41 -16.00
N ILE A 42 -4.81 -15.16 -15.74
CA ILE A 42 -3.82 -14.86 -16.79
C ILE A 42 -3.67 -16.05 -17.76
N SER A 43 -3.77 -17.28 -17.28
CA SER A 43 -3.64 -18.47 -18.12
C SER A 43 -4.69 -18.52 -19.24
N SER A 44 -5.87 -17.94 -19.00
CA SER A 44 -6.96 -17.81 -19.99
C SER A 44 -6.69 -16.79 -21.10
N PHE A 45 -5.67 -15.94 -20.93
CA PHE A 45 -5.32 -14.94 -21.94
C PHE A 45 -4.53 -15.57 -23.08
N ASN A 46 -4.62 -14.96 -24.27
CA ASN A 46 -3.71 -15.28 -25.37
C ASN A 46 -2.26 -14.86 -25.04
N GLU A 47 -1.30 -15.46 -25.75
CA GLU A 47 0.14 -15.27 -25.54
C GLU A 47 0.54 -13.78 -25.47
N LYS A 48 0.11 -13.00 -26.47
CA LYS A 48 0.39 -11.55 -26.55
C LYS A 48 -0.10 -10.75 -25.34
N ARG A 49 -1.19 -11.17 -24.70
CA ARG A 49 -1.70 -10.53 -23.48
C ARG A 49 -0.97 -11.04 -22.24
N ARG A 50 -0.65 -12.34 -22.16
CA ARG A 50 0.10 -12.92 -21.04
C ARG A 50 1.46 -12.27 -20.87
N GLU A 51 2.19 -12.03 -21.96
CA GLU A 51 3.51 -11.37 -21.95
C GLU A 51 3.48 -9.94 -21.40
N ARG A 52 2.30 -9.30 -21.36
CA ARG A 52 2.14 -7.93 -20.86
C ARG A 52 1.84 -7.87 -19.36
N VAL A 53 1.66 -9.00 -18.70
CA VAL A 53 1.26 -9.06 -17.29
C VAL A 53 2.37 -9.70 -16.47
N ALA A 54 2.88 -8.95 -15.50
CA ALA A 54 3.69 -9.49 -14.42
C ALA A 54 2.85 -9.57 -13.14
N VAL A 55 3.01 -10.66 -12.39
CA VAL A 55 2.43 -10.82 -11.04
C VAL A 55 3.57 -10.67 -10.05
N LEU A 56 3.48 -9.64 -9.22
CA LEU A 56 4.48 -9.25 -8.24
C LEU A 56 3.88 -9.29 -6.85
N THR A 57 4.75 -9.51 -5.87
CA THR A 57 4.52 -9.36 -4.44
C THR A 57 5.20 -8.09 -3.94
N TRP A 58 4.91 -7.68 -2.71
CA TRP A 58 5.57 -6.52 -2.13
C TRP A 58 7.08 -6.73 -1.98
N LYS A 59 7.50 -7.98 -1.74
CA LYS A 59 8.92 -8.37 -1.68
C LYS A 59 9.69 -8.08 -2.97
N ASP A 60 9.02 -8.10 -4.11
CA ASP A 60 9.64 -7.86 -5.41
C ASP A 60 9.97 -6.38 -5.63
N ILE A 61 9.33 -5.48 -4.88
CA ILE A 61 9.48 -4.02 -5.05
C ILE A 61 10.09 -3.32 -3.83
N GLU A 62 10.07 -3.95 -2.65
CA GLU A 62 10.43 -3.26 -1.40
C GLU A 62 11.91 -2.88 -1.32
N ASN A 63 12.80 -3.55 -2.04
CA ASN A 63 14.24 -3.24 -2.01
C ASN A 63 14.65 -2.10 -2.94
N ASP A 64 13.70 -1.50 -3.67
CA ASP A 64 13.97 -0.34 -4.51
C ASP A 64 14.39 0.87 -3.66
N ASN A 65 15.44 1.57 -4.10
CA ASN A 65 15.99 2.71 -3.36
C ASN A 65 15.00 3.88 -3.30
N ASP A 66 14.21 4.14 -4.36
CA ASP A 66 13.22 5.20 -4.32
C ASP A 66 12.12 4.87 -3.31
N TYR A 67 11.66 3.61 -3.31
CA TYR A 67 10.69 3.11 -2.33
C TYR A 67 11.20 3.28 -0.91
N GLN A 68 12.41 2.79 -0.61
CA GLN A 68 13.00 2.86 0.73
C GLN A 68 13.23 4.29 1.20
N ASN A 69 13.70 5.18 0.32
CA ASN A 69 13.89 6.59 0.66
C ASN A 69 12.56 7.26 1.02
N ARG A 70 11.52 7.06 0.21
CA ARG A 70 10.17 7.61 0.47
C ARG A 70 9.59 7.04 1.75
N LYS A 71 9.70 5.73 1.96
CA LYS A 71 9.26 5.05 3.19
C LYS A 71 9.95 5.66 4.42
N ASN A 72 11.27 5.85 4.38
CA ASN A 72 12.01 6.44 5.50
C ASN A 72 11.56 7.86 5.82
N ILE A 73 11.32 8.70 4.80
CA ILE A 73 10.77 10.05 4.98
C ILE A 73 9.40 9.98 5.67
N LEU A 74 8.48 9.15 5.14
CA LEU A 74 7.12 9.04 5.68
C LEU A 74 7.09 8.52 7.12
N TYR A 75 7.92 7.52 7.46
CA TYR A 75 8.02 7.02 8.83
C TYR A 75 8.63 8.06 9.78
N ARG A 76 9.64 8.82 9.33
CA ARG A 76 10.22 9.91 10.12
C ARG A 76 9.18 11.00 10.39
N GLU A 77 8.44 11.41 9.38
CA GLU A 77 7.38 12.41 9.51
C GLU A 77 6.22 11.90 10.37
N PHE A 78 5.88 10.62 10.26
CA PHE A 78 4.87 10.02 11.15
C PHE A 78 5.28 10.12 12.63
N GLY A 79 6.56 9.96 12.95
CA GLY A 79 7.06 10.11 14.33
C GLY A 79 7.20 11.56 14.80
N ASN A 80 7.47 12.51 13.88
CA ASN A 80 7.90 13.87 14.24
C ASN A 80 6.87 14.97 13.93
N ASN A 81 5.88 14.70 13.08
CA ASN A 81 4.89 15.67 12.61
C ASN A 81 3.49 15.24 13.08
N SER A 82 2.96 15.95 14.08
CA SER A 82 1.69 15.59 14.73
C SER A 82 0.47 15.64 13.81
N GLU A 83 0.44 16.56 12.85
CA GLU A 83 -0.66 16.64 11.88
C GLU A 83 -0.57 15.49 10.86
N PHE A 84 0.64 15.18 10.38
CA PHE A 84 0.82 14.03 9.49
C PHE A 84 0.49 12.71 10.19
N HIS A 85 0.95 12.52 11.43
CA HIS A 85 0.58 11.40 12.30
C HIS A 85 -0.93 11.25 12.40
N LYS A 86 -1.63 12.33 12.75
CA LYS A 86 -3.09 12.34 12.86
C LYS A 86 -3.78 11.94 11.55
N ARG A 87 -3.33 12.44 10.40
CA ARG A 87 -3.90 12.07 9.08
C ARG A 87 -3.75 10.59 8.77
N ILE A 88 -2.58 10.01 9.06
CA ILE A 88 -2.34 8.58 8.87
C ILE A 88 -3.24 7.75 9.80
N ILE A 89 -3.36 8.13 11.07
CA ILE A 89 -4.23 7.44 12.03
C ILE A 89 -5.70 7.53 11.60
N GLU A 90 -6.16 8.68 11.09
CA GLU A 90 -7.52 8.84 10.60
C GLU A 90 -7.81 7.97 9.36
N ALA A 91 -6.86 7.87 8.42
CA ALA A 91 -6.97 6.95 7.28
C ALA A 91 -6.98 5.49 7.73
N THR A 92 -6.16 5.14 8.71
CA THR A 92 -6.11 3.80 9.31
C THR A 92 -7.43 3.43 10.00
N LYS A 93 -8.03 4.37 10.74
CA LYS A 93 -9.32 4.18 11.40
C LYS A 93 -10.45 3.95 10.40
N GLU A 94 -10.47 4.69 9.31
CA GLU A 94 -11.47 4.53 8.25
C GLU A 94 -11.43 3.12 7.65
N SER A 95 -10.23 2.62 7.29
CA SER A 95 -10.07 1.28 6.70
C SER A 95 -10.29 0.14 7.70
N ALA A 96 -10.16 0.40 9.00
CA ALA A 96 -10.41 -0.56 10.07
C ALA A 96 -11.89 -0.63 10.50
N SER A 97 -12.62 0.48 10.39
CA SER A 97 -14.00 0.62 10.89
C SER A 97 -15.01 -0.35 10.27
N GLN A 98 -14.68 -0.99 9.14
CA GLN A 98 -15.63 -1.84 8.43
C GLN A 98 -15.79 -3.26 9.01
N ASN A 99 -14.88 -3.79 9.85
CA ASN A 99 -14.90 -5.24 10.12
C ASN A 99 -14.37 -5.76 11.49
N VAL A 100 -14.17 -4.95 12.54
CA VAL A 100 -13.62 -5.49 13.82
C VAL A 100 -14.25 -4.88 15.08
N LEU A 101 -14.67 -5.77 16.00
CA LEU A 101 -15.06 -5.45 17.38
C LEU A 101 -13.81 -5.12 18.22
N LYS A 102 -13.77 -3.89 18.76
CA LYS A 102 -12.84 -3.35 19.78
C LYS A 102 -11.35 -3.31 19.40
N LEU A 103 -10.96 -2.37 18.53
CA LEU A 103 -9.58 -1.90 18.43
C LEU A 103 -9.33 -0.77 19.43
N GLU A 104 -8.21 -0.80 20.15
CA GLU A 104 -7.74 0.26 21.04
C GLU A 104 -6.84 1.26 20.29
N ASN A 105 -6.51 2.40 20.91
CA ASN A 105 -5.64 3.41 20.28
C ASN A 105 -4.27 2.84 19.87
N GLY A 106 -3.68 1.95 20.68
CA GLY A 106 -2.41 1.30 20.36
C GLY A 106 -2.47 0.38 19.13
N ASP A 107 -3.64 -0.19 18.82
CA ASP A 107 -3.81 -1.01 17.63
C ASP A 107 -3.75 -0.18 16.35
N TYR A 108 -4.25 1.06 16.38
CA TYR A 108 -4.17 1.97 15.23
C TYR A 108 -2.75 2.43 14.93
N GLU A 109 -1.92 2.66 15.96
CA GLU A 109 -0.49 2.95 15.78
C GLU A 109 0.23 1.81 15.07
N LYS A 110 -0.07 0.57 15.48
CA LYS A 110 0.48 -0.61 14.83
C LYS A 110 -0.04 -0.74 13.40
N LEU A 111 -1.36 -0.65 13.19
CA LEU A 111 -2.01 -0.74 11.89
C LEU A 111 -1.57 0.35 10.92
N ALA A 112 -1.14 1.52 11.41
CA ALA A 112 -0.65 2.63 10.59
C ALA A 112 0.58 2.27 9.74
N SER A 113 1.33 1.23 10.12
CA SER A 113 2.41 0.69 9.28
C SER A 113 1.91 0.25 7.90
N TYR A 114 0.67 -0.22 7.78
CA TYR A 114 0.09 -0.63 6.49
C TYR A 114 0.01 0.54 5.50
N PRO A 115 -0.74 1.63 5.78
CA PRO A 115 -0.79 2.77 4.87
C PRO A 115 0.57 3.46 4.71
N LEU A 116 1.44 3.46 5.73
CA LEU A 116 2.80 4.01 5.59
C LEU A 116 3.65 3.20 4.59
N ASP A 117 3.51 1.88 4.57
CA ASP A 117 4.22 1.03 3.61
C ASP A 117 3.62 1.11 2.20
N GLU A 118 2.33 1.42 2.08
CA GLU A 118 1.60 1.55 0.82
C GLU A 118 1.83 2.93 0.16
N LEU A 119 1.92 4.00 0.96
CA LEU A 119 2.02 5.38 0.49
C LEU A 119 3.14 5.64 -0.53
N PRO A 120 4.37 5.11 -0.41
CA PRO A 120 5.40 5.28 -1.44
C PRO A 120 4.93 4.85 -2.84
N VAL A 121 4.17 3.76 -2.91
CA VAL A 121 3.59 3.23 -4.15
C VAL A 121 2.43 4.11 -4.60
N LEU A 122 1.57 4.57 -3.69
CA LEU A 122 0.44 5.43 -4.03
C LEU A 122 0.87 6.81 -4.55
N ILE A 123 1.97 7.38 -4.02
CA ILE A 123 2.41 8.73 -4.43
C ILE A 123 3.24 8.73 -5.71
N ALA A 124 4.05 7.69 -5.96
CA ALA A 124 5.06 7.70 -7.03
C ALA A 124 5.14 6.39 -7.85
N GLY A 125 4.27 5.42 -7.57
CA GLY A 125 4.30 4.11 -8.22
C GLY A 125 5.50 3.29 -7.77
N PHE A 126 5.87 2.30 -8.57
CA PHE A 126 7.04 1.47 -8.32
C PHE A 126 7.79 1.16 -9.63
N GLN A 127 9.06 0.81 -9.51
CA GLN A 127 9.88 0.36 -10.63
C GLN A 127 9.87 -1.17 -10.73
N TYR A 128 9.75 -1.68 -11.95
CA TYR A 128 9.94 -3.09 -12.24
C TYR A 128 10.46 -3.25 -13.67
N ASN A 129 11.53 -4.03 -13.84
CA ASN A 129 12.20 -4.24 -15.14
C ASN A 129 12.50 -2.95 -15.91
N GLY A 130 13.05 -1.94 -15.22
CA GLY A 130 13.42 -0.65 -15.83
C GLY A 130 12.24 0.22 -16.27
N ARG A 131 11.02 -0.13 -15.87
CA ARG A 131 9.80 0.62 -16.16
C ARG A 131 9.11 1.05 -14.87
N ARG A 132 8.67 2.31 -14.82
CA ARG A 132 7.78 2.79 -13.76
C ARG A 132 6.33 2.45 -14.04
N TYR A 133 5.64 1.98 -13.02
CA TYR A 133 4.21 1.68 -13.02
C TYR A 133 3.52 2.64 -12.04
N ASN A 134 2.75 3.58 -12.58
CA ASN A 134 2.12 4.69 -11.85
C ASN A 134 0.64 4.90 -12.23
N LEU A 135 -0.02 3.86 -12.73
CA LEU A 135 -1.47 3.84 -12.94
C LEU A 135 -2.05 2.73 -12.08
N ILE A 136 -2.86 3.10 -11.09
CA ILE A 136 -3.45 2.17 -10.13
C ILE A 136 -4.96 2.12 -10.36
N PRO A 137 -5.48 1.08 -11.03
CA PRO A 137 -6.90 0.81 -11.02
C PRO A 137 -7.28 0.23 -9.64
N TYR A 138 -8.11 0.94 -8.87
CA TYR A 138 -8.49 0.53 -7.52
C TYR A 138 -9.97 0.85 -7.25
N PRO A 139 -10.73 -0.02 -6.55
CA PRO A 139 -12.12 0.26 -6.21
C PRO A 139 -12.20 1.21 -5.02
N GLY A 140 -12.91 2.33 -5.21
CA GLY A 140 -13.20 3.30 -4.17
C GLY A 140 -12.09 4.33 -3.94
N ILE A 141 -12.48 5.41 -3.27
CA ILE A 141 -11.61 6.51 -2.84
C ILE A 141 -11.81 6.67 -1.33
N SER A 142 -10.71 6.79 -0.61
CA SER A 142 -10.65 6.89 0.86
C SER A 142 -9.71 8.03 1.28
N LYS A 143 -9.58 8.23 2.59
CA LYS A 143 -8.68 9.26 3.16
C LYS A 143 -7.22 9.08 2.75
N ILE A 144 -6.75 7.86 2.52
CA ILE A 144 -5.37 7.63 2.08
C ILE A 144 -5.15 8.15 0.65
N ASP A 145 -6.18 8.08 -0.19
CA ASP A 145 -6.13 8.58 -1.57
C ASP A 145 -6.13 10.11 -1.60
N HIS A 146 -6.91 10.75 -0.73
CA HIS A 146 -6.85 12.20 -0.55
C HIS A 146 -5.48 12.66 -0.03
N LEU A 147 -4.91 11.96 0.95
CA LEU A 147 -3.55 12.24 1.44
C LEU A 147 -2.51 12.05 0.34
N THR A 148 -2.69 11.04 -0.52
CA THR A 148 -1.82 10.78 -1.67
C THR A 148 -1.81 11.97 -2.64
N ILE A 149 -2.98 12.50 -2.98
CA ILE A 149 -3.13 13.68 -3.85
C ILE A 149 -2.48 14.91 -3.20
N ASP A 150 -2.68 15.10 -1.89
CA ASP A 150 -2.10 16.22 -1.15
C ASP A 150 -0.57 16.17 -1.16
N LEU A 151 0.02 14.99 -0.95
CA LEU A 151 1.48 14.78 -1.01
C LEU A 151 2.03 14.96 -2.44
N GLN A 152 1.29 14.52 -3.46
CA GLN A 152 1.69 14.72 -4.86
C GLN A 152 1.59 16.17 -5.34
N SER A 153 0.73 16.98 -4.71
CA SER A 153 0.49 18.38 -5.08
C SER A 153 1.22 19.37 -4.18
N GLY A 154 1.65 18.95 -2.98
CA GLY A 154 2.29 19.81 -2.00
C GLY A 154 1.32 20.70 -1.21
N THR A 155 0.03 20.39 -1.20
CA THR A 155 -1.02 21.25 -0.59
C THR A 155 -1.03 21.17 0.93
N SER A 156 -1.17 19.97 1.50
CA SER A 156 -1.30 19.77 2.96
C SER A 156 0.03 19.61 3.69
N PHE A 157 1.08 19.15 3.00
CA PHE A 157 2.40 18.89 3.59
C PHE A 157 3.54 19.31 2.63
N PRO A 158 3.73 20.61 2.38
CA PRO A 158 4.67 21.09 1.35
C PRO A 158 6.12 20.65 1.60
N GLU A 159 6.59 20.67 2.85
CA GLU A 159 7.96 20.26 3.18
C GLU A 159 8.17 18.75 2.97
N ILE A 160 7.21 17.92 3.41
CA ILE A 160 7.23 16.47 3.16
C ILE A 160 7.23 16.21 1.65
N SER A 161 6.37 16.90 0.91
CA SER A 161 6.21 16.73 -0.53
C SER A 161 7.48 17.10 -1.31
N LYS A 162 8.16 18.16 -0.88
CA LYS A 162 9.45 18.59 -1.43
C LYS A 162 10.54 17.55 -1.19
N GLU A 163 10.62 17.01 0.01
CA GLU A 163 11.62 15.99 0.35
C GLU A 163 11.35 14.65 -0.34
N LEU A 164 10.07 14.28 -0.47
CA LEU A 164 9.66 13.12 -1.27
C LEU A 164 10.07 13.27 -2.73
N ASN A 165 10.24 14.49 -3.26
CA ASN A 165 10.70 14.74 -4.63
C ASN A 165 9.94 13.88 -5.67
N ILE A 166 8.62 13.96 -5.67
CA ILE A 166 7.76 13.17 -6.56
C ILE A 166 7.83 13.74 -7.98
N GLN A 167 8.52 13.03 -8.87
CA GLN A 167 8.67 13.44 -10.28
C GLN A 167 7.57 12.86 -11.17
N GLU A 168 7.22 11.60 -10.95
CA GLU A 168 6.22 10.87 -11.74
C GLU A 168 5.03 10.54 -10.86
N LYS A 169 3.97 11.34 -10.97
CA LYS A 169 2.75 11.18 -10.17
C LYS A 169 2.00 9.92 -10.58
N VAL A 170 1.32 9.33 -9.61
CA VAL A 170 0.38 8.23 -9.82
C VAL A 170 -0.98 8.78 -10.18
N ALA A 171 -1.63 8.13 -11.15
CA ALA A 171 -3.05 8.28 -11.38
C ALA A 171 -3.78 7.08 -10.74
N ILE A 172 -4.70 7.37 -9.81
CA ILE A 172 -5.63 6.38 -9.28
C ILE A 172 -6.91 6.47 -10.11
N VAL A 173 -7.32 5.35 -10.70
CA VAL A 173 -8.53 5.27 -11.51
C VAL A 173 -9.50 4.34 -10.82
N GLU A 174 -10.68 4.85 -10.51
CA GLU A 174 -11.74 4.06 -9.91
C GLU A 174 -12.19 2.96 -10.90
N ALA A 175 -12.01 1.70 -10.49
CA ALA A 175 -12.29 0.55 -11.34
C ALA A 175 -13.07 -0.52 -10.58
N TYR A 176 -14.28 -0.81 -11.04
CA TYR A 176 -15.14 -1.86 -10.48
C TYR A 176 -15.23 -3.05 -11.44
N ALA A 177 -15.06 -4.25 -10.92
CA ALA A 177 -15.42 -5.46 -11.65
C ALA A 177 -16.95 -5.50 -11.79
N LYS A 178 -17.44 -5.65 -13.02
CA LYS A 178 -18.87 -5.88 -13.31
C LYS A 178 -19.21 -7.35 -13.22
#